data_AF-A0A949FLC4-F1
#
_entry.id   AF-A0A949FLC4-F1
#
_cell.length_a   1.000
_cell.length_b   1.000
_cell.length_c   1.000
_cell.angle_alpha   90.00
_cell.angle_beta   90.00
_cell.angle_gamma   90.00
#
_symmetry.space_group_name_H-M   'P 1'
#
loop_
_entity.id
_entity.type
_entity.pdbx_description
1 polymer ?
#
loop_
_entity_poly.entity_id
_entity_poly.type
_entity_poly.pdbx_seq_one_letter_code
_entity_poly.pdbx_strand_id
1 'polypeptide(L)'
;MRSNQEIDQVMTENFQHKELAQGRWFSFDLMGQLGNIGSEVSRAINCKNKGNHKISIAAFYRALELTYLTVDDQKNSQRLREILLMREALCDFFVGENQFKSTDKSWQKYFLQFSYAARKSVQ
;
A
#
# COMPACT_ATOMS: atom_id res chain seq x y z
N MET A 1 8.87 -21.19 9.98
CA MET A 1 9.15 -20.03 9.09
C MET A 1 8.70 -20.44 7.70
N ARG A 2 7.63 -19.85 7.15
CA ARG A 2 7.26 -20.08 5.75
C ARG A 2 8.28 -19.38 4.85
N SER A 3 8.63 -20.00 3.73
CA SER A 3 9.59 -19.43 2.79
C SER A 3 9.01 -18.18 2.11
N ASN A 4 9.85 -17.22 1.71
CA ASN A 4 9.40 -16.03 0.99
C ASN A 4 8.64 -16.40 -0.31
N GLN A 5 9.01 -17.51 -0.96
CA GLN A 5 8.28 -18.03 -2.14
C GLN A 5 6.86 -18.49 -1.84
N GLU A 6 6.60 -19.12 -0.69
CA GLU A 6 5.24 -19.50 -0.29
C GLU A 6 4.38 -18.30 0.08
N ILE A 7 4.99 -17.25 0.65
CA ILE A 7 4.31 -15.98 0.93
C ILE A 7 3.93 -15.31 -0.40
N ASP A 8 4.86 -15.24 -1.35
CA ASP A 8 4.59 -14.66 -2.68
C ASP A 8 3.52 -15.46 -3.44
N GLN A 9 3.54 -16.79 -3.37
CA GLN A 9 2.55 -17.65 -4.05
C GLN A 9 1.15 -17.52 -3.44
N VAL A 10 1.02 -17.47 -2.10
CA VAL A 10 -0.27 -17.25 -1.41
C VAL A 10 -0.82 -15.84 -1.65
N MET A 11 0.05 -14.84 -1.81
CA MET A 11 -0.35 -13.46 -2.12
C MET A 11 -0.79 -13.32 -3.58
N THR A 12 -0.16 -14.06 -4.50
CA THR A 12 -0.48 -14.03 -5.95
C THR A 12 -1.83 -14.69 -6.27
N GLU A 13 -2.23 -15.73 -5.54
CA GLU A 13 -3.52 -16.41 -5.76
C GLU A 13 -4.73 -15.61 -5.24
N ASN A 14 -4.52 -14.56 -4.44
CA ASN A 14 -5.59 -13.91 -3.66
C ASN A 14 -5.75 -12.39 -3.92
N PHE A 15 -5.31 -11.90 -5.08
CA PHE A 15 -5.62 -10.54 -5.54
C PHE A 15 -7.14 -10.36 -5.61
N GLN A 16 -7.71 -9.63 -4.64
CA GLN A 16 -9.14 -9.40 -4.54
C GLN A 16 -9.68 -8.57 -5.72
N HIS A 17 -8.81 -7.85 -6.44
CA HIS A 17 -9.20 -7.01 -7.57
C HIS A 17 -8.41 -7.31 -8.85
N LYS A 18 -8.82 -8.39 -9.53
CA LYS A 18 -8.27 -8.83 -10.81
C LYS A 18 -8.26 -7.72 -11.88
N GLU A 19 -9.24 -6.80 -11.89
CA GLU A 19 -9.31 -5.70 -12.87
C GLU A 19 -8.22 -4.62 -12.69
N LEU A 20 -7.71 -4.41 -11.48
CA LEU A 20 -6.59 -3.48 -11.28
C LEU A 20 -5.26 -4.07 -11.76
N ALA A 21 -5.12 -5.39 -11.62
CA ALA A 21 -4.03 -6.15 -12.22
C ALA A 21 -4.12 -6.24 -13.77
N GLN A 22 -5.28 -5.96 -14.38
CA GLN A 22 -5.49 -6.02 -15.84
C GLN A 22 -4.90 -4.84 -16.65
N GLY A 23 -4.12 -3.93 -16.03
CA GLY A 23 -3.32 -2.96 -16.79
C GLY A 23 -3.46 -1.51 -16.33
N ARG A 24 -4.63 -1.09 -15.85
CA ARG A 24 -4.87 0.32 -15.45
C ARG A 24 -3.94 0.77 -14.32
N TRP A 25 -3.57 -0.12 -13.40
CA TRP A 25 -2.63 0.24 -12.33
C TRP A 25 -1.27 0.69 -12.88
N PHE A 26 -0.80 0.02 -13.95
CA PHE A 26 0.47 0.30 -14.60
C PHE A 26 0.42 1.55 -15.50
N SER A 27 -0.73 2.18 -15.69
CA SER A 27 -0.81 3.48 -16.40
C SER A 27 -0.51 4.67 -15.48
N PHE A 28 -0.59 4.52 -14.15
CA PHE A 28 -0.23 5.58 -13.21
C PHE A 28 1.29 5.74 -13.10
N ASP A 29 1.78 6.95 -12.92
CA ASP A 29 3.15 7.18 -12.46
C ASP A 29 3.32 6.76 -10.98
N LEU A 30 4.55 6.72 -10.50
CA LEU A 30 4.83 6.31 -9.11
C LEU A 30 4.07 7.20 -8.09
N MET A 31 3.92 8.49 -8.37
CA MET A 31 3.20 9.42 -7.48
C MET A 31 1.71 9.07 -7.40
N GLY A 32 1.09 8.76 -8.54
CA GLY A 32 -0.28 8.28 -8.63
C GLY A 32 -0.48 6.94 -7.94
N GLN A 33 0.44 5.99 -8.12
CA GLN A 33 0.42 4.70 -7.44
C GLN A 33 0.47 4.87 -5.91
N LEU A 34 1.46 5.63 -5.41
CA LEU A 34 1.61 5.91 -3.98
C LEU A 34 0.44 6.74 -3.41
N GLY A 35 -0.13 7.67 -4.18
CA GLY A 35 -1.30 8.44 -3.79
C GLY A 35 -2.56 7.57 -3.62
N ASN A 36 -2.75 6.57 -4.48
CA ASN A 36 -3.83 5.60 -4.37
C ASN A 36 -3.62 4.64 -3.18
N ILE A 37 -2.39 4.13 -2.99
CA ILE A 37 -2.03 3.35 -1.79
C ILE A 37 -2.33 4.16 -0.52
N GLY A 38 -1.97 5.44 -0.51
CA GLY A 38 -2.23 6.34 0.60
C GLY A 38 -3.70 6.54 0.94
N SER A 39 -4.58 6.49 -0.07
CA SER A 39 -6.03 6.56 0.13
C SER A 39 -6.55 5.31 0.86
N GLU A 40 -6.01 4.13 0.52
CA GLU A 40 -6.33 2.86 1.18
C GLU A 40 -5.80 2.80 2.62
N VAL A 41 -4.58 3.29 2.85
CA VAL A 41 -4.01 3.44 4.20
C VAL A 41 -4.86 4.39 5.05
N SER A 42 -5.28 5.53 4.49
CA SER A 42 -6.15 6.49 5.18
C SER A 42 -7.51 5.88 5.51
N ARG A 43 -8.08 5.09 4.60
CA ARG A 43 -9.32 4.33 4.81
C ARG A 43 -9.15 3.32 5.94
N ALA A 44 -8.05 2.58 5.96
CA ALA A 44 -7.74 1.61 7.00
C ALA A 44 -7.63 2.28 8.39
N ILE A 45 -6.91 3.40 8.50
CA ILE A 45 -6.79 4.19 9.74
C ILE A 45 -8.16 4.70 10.19
N ASN A 46 -8.92 5.33 9.29
CA ASN A 46 -10.23 5.89 9.63
C ASN A 46 -11.22 4.83 10.13
N CYS A 47 -11.22 3.64 9.53
CA CYS A 47 -12.05 2.54 9.99
C CYS A 47 -11.57 1.96 11.33
N LYS A 48 -10.24 1.86 11.54
CA LYS A 48 -9.65 1.46 12.84
C LYS A 48 -10.12 2.38 13.96
N ASN A 49 -10.03 3.69 13.74
CA ASN A 49 -10.38 4.71 14.72
C ASN A 49 -11.89 4.76 15.03
N LYS A 50 -12.72 4.21 14.14
CA LYS A 50 -14.16 4.03 14.34
C LYS A 50 -14.52 2.68 14.99
N GLY A 51 -13.54 1.85 15.37
CA GLY A 51 -13.77 0.50 15.90
C GLY A 51 -14.16 -0.55 14.85
N ASN A 52 -14.14 -0.20 13.57
CA ASN A 52 -14.52 -1.09 12.46
C ASN A 52 -13.32 -1.91 11.98
N HIS A 53 -12.81 -2.78 12.86
CA HIS A 53 -11.59 -3.56 12.63
C HIS A 53 -11.62 -4.39 11.34
N LYS A 54 -12.74 -5.05 11.02
CA LYS A 54 -12.89 -5.85 9.79
C LYS A 54 -12.65 -5.03 8.53
N ILE A 55 -13.24 -3.82 8.46
CA ILE A 55 -13.11 -2.93 7.31
C ILE A 55 -11.70 -2.34 7.26
N SER A 56 -11.13 -2.02 8.43
CA SER A 56 -9.77 -1.53 8.55
C SER A 56 -8.76 -2.53 7.95
N ILE A 57 -8.83 -3.79 8.36
CA ILE A 57 -7.95 -4.86 7.86
C ILE A 57 -8.16 -5.10 6.36
N ALA A 58 -9.41 -5.09 5.87
CA ALA A 58 -9.68 -5.22 4.44
C ALA A 58 -9.05 -4.08 3.61
N ALA A 59 -9.14 -2.83 4.09
CA ALA A 59 -8.50 -1.69 3.43
C ALA A 59 -6.96 -1.76 3.52
N PHE A 60 -6.41 -2.25 4.63
CA PHE A 60 -4.97 -2.49 4.75
C PHE A 60 -4.48 -3.55 3.76
N TYR A 61 -5.17 -4.69 3.63
CA TYR A 61 -4.82 -5.69 2.62
C TYR A 61 -4.92 -5.15 1.19
N ARG A 62 -5.90 -4.28 0.93
CA ARG A 62 -5.97 -3.58 -0.35
C ARG A 62 -4.75 -2.68 -0.60
N ALA A 63 -4.27 -1.96 0.42
CA ALA A 63 -3.06 -1.16 0.32
C ALA A 63 -1.81 -2.03 0.04
N LEU A 64 -1.71 -3.21 0.66
CA LEU A 64 -0.64 -4.17 0.37
C LEU A 64 -0.72 -4.68 -1.06
N GLU A 65 -1.89 -5.11 -1.51
CA GLU A 65 -2.13 -5.57 -2.89
C GLU A 65 -1.64 -4.54 -3.92
N LEU A 66 -1.99 -3.26 -3.71
CA LEU A 66 -1.52 -2.15 -4.55
C LEU A 66 -0.01 -1.93 -4.46
N THR A 67 0.58 -2.17 -3.29
CA THR A 67 2.03 -2.07 -3.10
C THR A 67 2.76 -3.16 -3.88
N TYR A 68 2.23 -4.39 -3.91
CA TYR A 68 2.78 -5.47 -4.75
C TYR A 68 2.71 -5.13 -6.23
N LEU A 69 1.56 -4.66 -6.73
CA LEU A 69 1.45 -4.20 -8.12
C LEU A 69 2.42 -3.06 -8.44
N THR A 70 2.74 -2.21 -7.47
CA THR A 70 3.72 -1.12 -7.61
C THR A 70 5.16 -1.64 -7.65
N VAL A 71 5.47 -2.71 -6.91
CA VAL A 71 6.76 -3.41 -6.94
C VAL A 71 6.97 -4.14 -8.27
N ASP A 72 5.91 -4.77 -8.80
CA ASP A 72 5.95 -5.51 -10.07
C ASP A 72 6.09 -4.61 -11.29
N ASP A 73 5.81 -3.31 -11.13
CA ASP A 73 5.95 -2.34 -12.20
C ASP A 73 7.42 -2.03 -12.52
N GLN A 74 7.90 -2.47 -13.68
CA GLN A 74 9.30 -2.35 -14.08
C GLN A 74 9.84 -0.91 -14.02
N LYS A 75 8.98 0.10 -14.23
CA LYS A 75 9.38 1.52 -14.15
C LYS A 75 9.79 1.96 -12.75
N ASN A 76 9.40 1.19 -11.72
CA ASN A 76 9.72 1.44 -10.32
C ASN A 76 10.94 0.66 -9.80
N SER A 77 11.61 -0.12 -10.66
CA SER A 77 12.76 -0.96 -10.31
C SER A 77 13.88 -0.23 -9.54
N GLN A 78 14.07 1.07 -9.79
CA GLN A 78 15.07 1.90 -9.11
C GLN A 78 14.65 2.39 -7.72
N ARG A 79 13.45 2.04 -7.25
CA ARG A 79 12.86 2.50 -5.97
C ARG A 79 12.31 1.35 -5.11
N LEU A 80 12.55 0.09 -5.50
CA LEU A 80 12.01 -1.09 -4.82
C LEU A 80 12.34 -1.12 -3.33
N ARG A 81 13.57 -0.75 -2.95
CA ARG A 81 13.98 -0.71 -1.55
C ARG A 81 13.05 0.16 -0.70
N GLU A 82 12.77 1.37 -1.16
CA GLU A 82 11.93 2.31 -0.41
C GLU A 82 10.46 1.87 -0.39
N ILE A 83 9.97 1.28 -1.48
CA ILE A 83 8.60 0.74 -1.55
C ILE A 83 8.43 -0.45 -0.60
N LEU A 84 9.43 -1.35 -0.52
CA LEU A 84 9.42 -2.49 0.38
C LEU A 84 9.59 -2.08 1.85
N LEU A 85 10.39 -1.06 2.14
CA LEU A 85 10.49 -0.49 3.49
C LEU A 85 9.16 0.15 3.92
N MET A 86 8.49 0.88 3.04
CA MET A 86 7.15 1.39 3.28
C MET A 86 6.18 0.25 3.60
N ARG A 87 6.21 -0.84 2.81
CA ARG A 87 5.40 -2.05 3.06
C ARG A 87 5.68 -2.64 4.45
N GLU A 88 6.94 -2.81 4.82
CA GLU A 88 7.34 -3.35 6.13
C GLU A 88 6.83 -2.49 7.28
N ALA A 89 7.00 -1.17 7.19
CA ALA A 89 6.50 -0.24 8.19
C ALA A 89 4.96 -0.24 8.28
N LEU A 90 4.25 -0.40 7.17
CA LEU A 90 2.80 -0.55 7.17
C LEU A 90 2.37 -1.86 7.86
N CYS A 91 3.04 -2.97 7.58
CA CYS A 91 2.79 -4.25 8.26
C CYS A 91 3.03 -4.13 9.77
N ASP A 92 4.16 -3.56 10.18
CA ASP A 92 4.46 -3.31 11.59
C ASP A 92 3.39 -2.46 12.28
N PHE A 93 2.88 -1.43 11.60
CA PHE A 93 1.87 -0.52 12.15
C PHE A 93 0.46 -1.12 12.27
N PHE A 94 0.03 -1.94 11.30
CA PHE A 94 -1.34 -2.48 11.27
C PHE A 94 -1.49 -3.85 11.94
N VAL A 95 -0.48 -4.72 11.79
CA VAL A 95 -0.54 -6.12 12.27
C VAL A 95 0.60 -6.49 13.21
N GLY A 96 1.66 -5.69 13.28
CA GLY A 96 2.80 -5.90 14.17
C GLY A 96 2.66 -5.18 15.51
N GLU A 97 3.81 -5.06 16.18
CA GLU A 97 3.92 -4.42 17.50
C GLU A 97 4.17 -2.90 17.41
N ASN A 98 4.17 -2.34 16.18
CA ASN A 98 4.52 -0.95 15.90
C ASN A 98 5.91 -0.56 16.43
N GLN A 99 6.91 -1.41 16.18
CA GLN A 99 8.31 -1.22 16.59
C GLN A 99 8.92 0.05 15.99
N PHE A 100 8.48 0.45 14.78
CA PHE A 100 8.89 1.71 14.15
C PHE A 100 8.21 2.95 14.77
N LYS A 101 7.31 2.75 15.75
CA LYS A 101 6.58 3.81 16.46
C LYS A 101 5.84 4.76 15.53
N SER A 102 5.30 4.22 14.45
CA SER A 102 4.49 4.99 13.50
C SER A 102 3.18 5.41 14.14
N THR A 103 2.66 6.54 13.67
CA THR A 103 1.37 7.10 14.10
C THR A 103 0.46 7.35 12.92
N ASP A 104 -0.86 7.41 13.14
CA ASP A 104 -1.85 7.80 12.14
C ASP A 104 -1.44 9.08 11.38
N LYS A 105 -1.01 10.10 12.15
CA LYS A 105 -0.59 11.39 11.60
C LYS A 105 0.66 11.27 10.73
N SER A 106 1.61 10.42 11.10
CA SER A 106 2.82 10.20 10.29
C SER A 106 2.49 9.56 8.94
N TRP A 107 1.58 8.58 8.90
CA TRP A 107 1.13 7.96 7.66
C TRP A 107 0.34 8.90 6.78
N GLN A 108 -0.59 9.66 7.37
CA GLN A 108 -1.34 10.69 6.66
C GLN A 108 -0.40 11.73 6.05
N LYS A 109 0.59 12.21 6.82
CA LYS A 109 1.57 13.18 6.34
C LYS A 109 2.43 12.62 5.20
N TYR A 110 2.91 11.38 5.32
CA TYR A 110 3.71 10.71 4.31
C TYR A 110 2.95 10.61 2.98
N PHE A 111 1.73 10.07 3.02
CA PHE A 111 0.95 9.83 1.80
C PHE A 111 0.33 11.08 1.17
N LEU A 112 0.03 12.11 1.98
CA LEU A 112 -0.52 13.37 1.49
C LEU A 112 0.37 14.01 0.42
N GLN A 113 1.70 13.88 0.55
CA GLN A 113 2.66 14.43 -0.41
C GLN A 113 2.48 13.80 -1.79
N PHE A 114 2.30 12.47 -1.85
CA PHE A 114 2.07 11.75 -3.11
C PHE A 114 0.70 12.06 -3.71
N SER A 115 -0.36 12.11 -2.89
CA SER A 115 -1.70 12.50 -3.37
C SER A 115 -1.72 13.94 -3.92
N TYR A 116 -0.92 14.84 -3.35
CA TYR A 116 -0.77 16.20 -3.87
C TYR A 116 0.03 16.22 -5.18
N ALA A 117 1.17 15.52 -5.25
CA ALA A 117 1.99 15.42 -6.45
C ALA A 117 1.23 14.77 -7.62
N ALA A 118 0.49 13.69 -7.37
CA ALA A 118 -0.32 12.99 -8.37
C ALA A 118 -1.41 13.88 -9.00
N ARG A 119 -1.93 14.87 -8.25
CA ARG A 119 -2.90 15.83 -8.80
C ARG A 119 -2.27 16.91 -9.67
N LYS A 120 -0.98 17.22 -9.45
CA LYS A 120 -0.24 18.16 -10.29
C LYS A 120 0.20 17.55 -11.61
N SER A 121 0.42 16.23 -11.67
CA SER A 121 0.86 15.56 -12.90
C SER A 121 -0.28 15.26 -13.89
N VAL A 122 -1.54 15.44 -13.48
CA VAL A 122 -2.75 15.21 -14.30
C VAL A 122 -3.30 16.51 -14.91
N GLN A 123 -2.68 17.66 -14.62
CA GLN A 123 -3.18 18.99 -14.96
C GLN A 123 -2.44 19.63 -16.13
#